data_AF-A0A7I0J5V1-F1
#
_entry.id   AF-A0A7I0J5V1-F1
#
_cell.length_a   1.000
_cell.length_b   1.000
_cell.length_c   1.000
_cell.angle_alpha   90.00
_cell.angle_beta   90.00
_cell.angle_gamma   90.00
#
_symmetry.space_group_name_H-M   'P 1'
#
loop_
_entity.id
_entity.type
_entity.pdbx_description
1 polymer ?
#
loop_
_entity_poly.entity_id
_entity_poly.type
_entity_poly.pdbx_seq_one_letter_code
_entity_poly.pdbx_strand_id
1 'polypeptide(L)'
;RDYFNTVQVVTFDTPEDLYAGLKAGKIDAAFGDGMRFAFWLGGSDAAGCCRFAGGPYLAPEYLGSGMAIATRAGDPALAGAFDYALQEISIKGT
;
A
#
# COMPACT_ATOMS: atom_id res chain seq x y z
N ARG A 1 -14.30 -11.66 -0.40
CA ARG A 1 -14.52 -11.86 -1.86
C ARG A 1 -15.53 -10.84 -2.38
N ASP A 2 -15.79 -9.78 -1.63
CA ASP A 2 -17.09 -9.13 -1.67
C ASP A 2 -17.14 -8.02 -2.72
N TYR A 3 -15.96 -7.47 -3.07
CA TYR A 3 -15.82 -6.40 -4.05
C TYR A 3 -15.40 -6.93 -5.44
N PHE A 4 -14.61 -8.01 -5.47
CA PHE A 4 -14.05 -8.57 -6.71
C PHE A 4 -14.27 -10.09 -6.75
N ASN A 5 -15.53 -10.54 -6.67
CA ASN A 5 -15.86 -11.97 -6.65
C ASN A 5 -15.61 -12.69 -7.99
N THR A 6 -15.53 -11.95 -9.10
CA THR A 6 -15.35 -12.48 -10.45
C THR A 6 -13.91 -12.45 -10.96
N VAL A 7 -12.96 -11.89 -10.20
CA VAL A 7 -11.56 -11.79 -10.65
C VAL A 7 -10.75 -13.02 -10.24
N GLN A 8 -9.76 -13.37 -11.05
CA GLN A 8 -8.72 -14.31 -10.65
C GLN A 8 -7.62 -13.57 -9.88
N VAL A 9 -7.39 -13.95 -8.64
CA VAL A 9 -6.32 -13.37 -7.82
C VAL A 9 -4.99 -14.04 -8.16
N VAL A 10 -3.99 -13.24 -8.50
CA VAL A 10 -2.60 -13.65 -8.68
C VAL A 10 -1.75 -12.93 -7.64
N THR A 11 -0.93 -13.67 -6.91
CA THR A 11 -0.07 -13.12 -5.86
C THR A 11 1.38 -13.09 -6.32
N PHE A 12 2.12 -12.10 -5.84
CA PHE A 12 3.56 -11.96 -6.05
C PHE A 12 4.23 -11.73 -4.69
N ASP A 13 5.45 -12.24 -4.54
CA ASP A 13 6.21 -12.10 -3.29
C ASP A 13 6.75 -10.68 -3.12
N THR A 14 7.02 -10.00 -4.24
CA THR A 14 7.58 -8.65 -4.25
C THR A 14 6.77 -7.70 -5.14
N PRO A 15 6.75 -6.39 -4.81
CA PRO A 15 6.18 -5.38 -5.68
C PRO A 15 6.85 -5.32 -7.06
N GLU A 16 8.15 -5.58 -7.12
CA GLU A 16 8.94 -5.58 -8.36
C GLU A 16 8.46 -6.68 -9.32
N ASP A 17 8.18 -7.88 -8.80
CA ASP A 17 7.62 -8.98 -9.59
C ASP A 17 6.20 -8.67 -10.08
N LEU A 18 5.40 -8.01 -9.24
CA LEU A 18 4.06 -7.54 -9.61
C LEU A 18 4.14 -6.50 -10.74
N TYR A 19 5.07 -5.54 -10.66
CA TYR A 19 5.28 -4.52 -11.71
C TYR A 19 5.76 -5.16 -13.02
N ALA A 20 6.69 -6.09 -12.95
CA ALA A 20 7.15 -6.84 -14.11
C ALA A 20 6.03 -7.68 -14.73
N GLY A 21 5.20 -8.32 -13.90
CA GLY A 21 4.04 -9.08 -14.32
C GLY A 21 3.00 -8.22 -15.05
N LEU A 22 2.71 -7.02 -14.52
CA LEU A 22 1.82 -6.05 -15.15
C LEU A 22 2.38 -5.55 -16.49
N LYS A 23 3.66 -5.15 -16.52
CA LYS A 23 4.35 -4.71 -17.75
C LYS A 23 4.35 -5.79 -18.84
N ALA A 24 4.51 -7.05 -18.44
CA ALA A 24 4.53 -8.19 -19.36
C ALA A 24 3.13 -8.70 -19.75
N GLY A 25 2.05 -8.09 -19.24
CA GLY A 25 0.68 -8.54 -19.49
C GLY A 25 0.32 -9.89 -18.89
N LYS A 26 1.05 -10.35 -17.86
CA LYS A 26 0.71 -11.58 -17.11
C LYS A 26 -0.51 -11.40 -16.22
N ILE A 27 -0.82 -10.16 -15.87
CA ILE A 27 -2.01 -9.74 -15.13
C ILE A 27 -2.59 -8.51 -15.83
N ASP A 28 -3.91 -8.36 -15.79
CA ASP A 28 -4.60 -7.22 -16.42
C ASP A 28 -4.59 -5.97 -15.53
N ALA A 29 -4.49 -6.15 -14.21
CA ALA A 29 -4.52 -5.08 -13.22
C ALA A 29 -3.76 -5.48 -11.96
N ALA A 30 -3.26 -4.47 -11.24
CA ALA A 30 -2.67 -4.62 -9.92
C ALA A 30 -3.49 -3.84 -8.88
N PHE A 31 -3.63 -4.41 -7.69
CA PHE A 31 -4.26 -3.79 -6.53
C PHE A 31 -3.25 -3.64 -5.41
N GLY A 32 -3.24 -2.48 -4.73
CA GLY A 32 -2.25 -2.18 -3.70
C GLY A 32 -2.32 -0.73 -3.24
N ASP A 33 -1.28 -0.30 -2.52
CA ASP A 33 -1.18 1.07 -2.01
C ASP A 33 -1.06 2.10 -3.14
N GLY A 34 -1.99 3.06 -3.14
CA GLY A 34 -2.09 4.07 -4.19
C GLY A 34 -0.90 5.02 -4.24
N MET A 35 -0.28 5.35 -3.09
CA MET A 35 0.92 6.21 -3.07
C MET A 35 2.11 5.49 -3.67
N ARG A 36 2.36 4.24 -3.29
CA ARG A 36 3.44 3.40 -3.83
C ARG A 36 3.30 3.26 -5.35
N PHE A 37 2.09 3.01 -5.84
CA PHE A 37 1.84 2.95 -7.27
C PHE A 37 2.00 4.30 -7.97
N ALA A 38 1.60 5.42 -7.34
CA ALA A 38 1.80 6.74 -7.93
C ALA A 38 3.29 7.06 -8.11
N PHE A 39 4.13 6.73 -7.13
CA PHE A 39 5.58 6.86 -7.25
C PHE A 39 6.15 5.99 -8.38
N TRP A 40 5.74 4.74 -8.47
CA TRP A 40 6.21 3.84 -9.53
C TRP A 40 5.77 4.30 -10.93
N LEU A 41 4.48 4.63 -11.10
CA LEU A 41 3.93 5.11 -12.36
C LEU A 41 4.58 6.41 -12.84
N GLY A 42 4.98 7.28 -11.91
CA GLY A 42 5.75 8.49 -12.21
C GLY A 42 7.25 8.24 -12.47
N GLY A 43 7.74 7.04 -12.19
CA GLY A 43 9.14 6.65 -12.36
C GLY A 43 9.45 6.10 -13.76
N SER A 44 10.74 6.11 -14.13
CA SER A 44 11.19 5.59 -15.41
C SER A 44 10.98 4.07 -15.56
N ASP A 45 10.98 3.32 -14.45
CA ASP A 45 10.77 1.86 -14.48
C ASP A 45 9.39 1.46 -15.01
N ALA A 46 8.35 2.30 -14.80
CA ALA A 46 7.04 2.04 -15.35
C ALA A 46 7.01 2.13 -16.89
N ALA A 47 7.98 2.83 -17.50
CA ALA A 47 8.12 2.97 -18.95
C ALA A 47 6.82 3.38 -19.68
N GLY A 48 5.93 4.12 -19.00
CA GLY A 48 4.62 4.51 -19.53
C GLY A 48 3.64 3.36 -19.76
N CYS A 49 3.89 2.17 -19.20
CA CYS A 49 3.08 0.96 -19.47
C CYS A 49 1.62 1.07 -19.03
N CYS A 50 1.37 1.86 -17.99
CA CYS A 50 0.26 1.63 -17.11
C CYS A 50 -0.30 2.96 -16.59
N ARG A 51 -1.52 2.90 -16.06
CA ARG A 51 -2.22 4.04 -15.44
C ARG A 51 -3.11 3.54 -14.31
N PHE A 52 -3.56 4.45 -13.45
CA PHE A 52 -4.69 4.16 -12.58
C PHE A 52 -5.97 3.89 -13.40
N ALA A 53 -6.77 2.97 -12.90
CA ALA A 53 -8.07 2.61 -13.45
C ALA A 53 -9.16 2.87 -12.41
N GLY A 54 -9.93 3.94 -12.61
CA GLY A 54 -10.98 4.36 -11.66
C GLY A 54 -10.44 5.21 -10.50
N GLY A 55 -11.26 5.33 -9.45
CA GLY A 55 -10.93 6.03 -8.21
C GLY A 55 -10.35 5.11 -7.13
N PRO A 56 -9.93 5.67 -5.99
CA PRO A 56 -9.44 4.87 -4.87
C PRO A 56 -10.55 4.00 -4.28
N TYR A 57 -10.19 2.78 -3.87
CA TYR A 57 -11.07 1.91 -3.10
C TYR A 57 -10.92 2.23 -1.61
N LEU A 58 -11.94 2.86 -1.03
CA LEU A 58 -12.00 3.17 0.40
C LEU A 58 -12.84 2.09 1.09
N ALA A 59 -12.18 1.16 1.77
CA ALA A 59 -12.83 0.04 2.47
C ALA A 59 -12.27 -0.09 3.89
N PRO A 60 -12.69 0.75 4.85
CA PRO A 60 -12.15 0.76 6.21
C PRO A 60 -12.23 -0.59 6.92
N GLU A 61 -13.23 -1.41 6.58
CA GLU A 61 -13.41 -2.77 7.09
C GLU A 61 -12.29 -3.74 6.67
N TYR A 62 -11.57 -3.42 5.59
CA TYR A 62 -10.46 -4.23 5.07
C TYR A 62 -9.10 -3.54 5.17
N LEU A 63 -9.06 -2.21 5.03
CA LEU A 63 -7.83 -1.42 4.88
C LEU A 63 -7.53 -0.55 6.11
N GLY A 64 -8.45 -0.47 7.07
CA GLY A 64 -8.28 0.32 8.29
C GLY A 64 -8.30 1.83 8.04
N SER A 65 -7.79 2.59 9.01
CA SER A 65 -7.81 4.06 9.04
C SER A 65 -6.46 4.71 8.78
N GLY A 66 -5.41 3.94 8.52
CA GLY A 66 -4.06 4.45 8.28
C GLY A 66 -2.96 3.48 8.72
N MET A 67 -1.71 3.94 8.59
CA MET A 67 -0.53 3.20 9.03
C MET A 67 -0.28 3.36 10.54
N ALA A 68 0.26 2.33 11.17
CA ALA A 68 0.64 2.32 12.58
C ALA A 68 1.97 1.60 12.80
N ILE A 69 2.65 1.89 13.91
CA ILE A 69 3.83 1.14 14.34
C ILE A 69 3.38 -0.02 15.21
N ALA A 70 3.65 -1.25 14.77
CA ALA A 70 3.37 -2.45 15.54
C ALA A 70 4.53 -2.76 16.50
N THR A 71 4.23 -2.90 17.79
CA THR A 71 5.16 -3.41 18.81
C THR A 71 4.73 -4.80 19.29
N ARG A 72 5.55 -5.45 20.12
CA ARG A 72 5.15 -6.68 20.79
C ARG A 72 3.98 -6.38 21.74
N ALA A 73 2.97 -7.26 21.74
CA ALA A 73 1.79 -7.10 22.60
C ALA A 73 2.13 -6.97 24.11
N GLY A 74 3.21 -7.60 24.57
CA GLY A 74 3.70 -7.50 25.96
C GLY A 74 4.56 -6.28 26.27
N ASP A 75 4.67 -5.31 25.36
CA ASP A 75 5.57 -4.15 25.47
C ASP A 75 4.81 -2.83 25.26
N PRO A 76 3.85 -2.49 26.16
CA PRO A 76 3.06 -1.27 26.02
C PRO A 76 3.89 0.01 26.25
N ALA A 77 5.00 -0.09 26.98
CA ALA A 77 5.90 1.04 27.20
C ALA A 77 6.56 1.49 25.89
N LEU A 78 6.98 0.54 25.03
CA LEU A 78 7.54 0.86 23.72
C LEU A 78 6.49 1.48 22.78
N ALA A 79 5.24 0.98 22.81
CA ALA A 79 4.16 1.57 22.02
C ALA A 79 3.93 3.05 22.43
N GLY A 80 3.79 3.32 23.73
CA GLY A 80 3.61 4.67 24.23
C GLY A 80 4.78 5.61 23.92
N ALA A 81 6.02 5.09 23.91
CA ALA A 81 7.19 5.88 23.51
C ALA A 81 7.15 6.29 22.03
N PHE A 82 6.72 5.38 21.13
CA PHE A 82 6.52 5.72 19.72
C PHE A 82 5.40 6.73 19.52
N ASP A 83 4.26 6.54 20.19
CA ASP A 83 3.13 7.47 20.11
C ASP A 83 3.53 8.88 20.56
N TYR A 84 4.25 8.98 21.68
CA TYR A 84 4.76 10.26 22.17
C TYR A 84 5.73 10.91 21.17
N ALA A 85 6.67 10.14 20.60
CA ALA A 85 7.60 10.66 19.61
C ALA A 85 6.88 11.17 18.35
N LEU A 86 5.88 10.43 17.85
CA LEU A 86 5.07 10.86 16.70
C LEU A 86 4.28 12.13 17.00
N GLN A 87 3.73 12.25 18.21
CA GLN A 87 3.05 13.46 18.66
C GLN A 87 3.99 14.67 18.69
N GLU A 88 5.20 14.51 19.25
CA GLU A 88 6.19 15.58 19.31
C GLU A 88 6.63 16.04 17.91
N ILE A 89 6.86 15.10 16.99
CA ILE A 89 7.16 15.40 15.58
C ILE A 89 6.01 16.19 14.93
N SER A 90 4.76 15.75 15.16
CA SER A 90 3.58 16.41 14.59
C SER A 90 3.41 17.84 15.11
N ILE A 91 3.78 18.12 16.36
CA ILE A 91 3.69 19.46 16.96
C ILE A 91 4.82 20.37 16.45
N LYS A 92 6.03 19.84 16.32
CA LYS A 92 7.23 20.62 15.94
C LYS A 92 7.42 20.78 14.44
N GLY A 93 6.82 19.89 13.65
CA GLY A 93 6.98 19.83 12.20
C GLY A 93 8.29 19.18 11.73
N THR A 94 9.02 18.50 12.63
CA THR A 94 10.29 17.81 12.37
C THR A 94 10.44 16.54 13.20
#